data_AF-A0A1M6Q803-F1
#
_entry.id   AF-A0A1M6Q803-F1
#
_cell.length_a   1.000
_cell.length_b   1.000
_cell.length_c   1.000
_cell.angle_alpha   90.00
_cell.angle_beta   90.00
_cell.angle_gamma   90.00
#
_symmetry.space_group_name_H-M   'P 1'
#
loop_
_entity.id
_entity.type
_entity.pdbx_description
1 polymer ?
#
loop_
_entity_poly.entity_id
_entity_poly.type
_entity_poly.pdbx_seq_one_letter_code
_entity_poly.pdbx_strand_id
1 'polypeptide(L)'
;MYEDHLTVERNMGQTAVRTDVPLEHAKTCPENQDLLLSNIDKVHTTEMGIDRIKKNLKLDTEDVVEYCKKKILDPECNIYKQGKNWYCEIDNIRITVNSYSYTIITAHMK
;
A
#
# COMPACT_ATOMS: atom_id res chain seq x y z
N MET A 1 5.38 23.31 31.56
CA MET A 1 6.22 24.44 31.97
C MET A 1 6.62 25.14 30.69
N TYR A 2 5.94 26.23 30.41
CA TYR A 2 6.11 27.08 29.23
C TYR A 2 7.42 27.87 29.35
N GLU A 3 8.15 28.04 28.26
CA GLU A 3 8.96 29.25 28.07
C GLU A 3 8.70 29.83 26.69
N ASP A 4 7.93 30.92 26.70
CA ASP A 4 7.76 31.88 25.63
C ASP A 4 9.07 32.64 25.43
N HIS A 5 9.58 32.70 24.20
CA HIS A 5 10.40 33.83 23.76
C HIS A 5 9.97 34.27 22.36
N LEU A 6 9.06 35.24 22.35
CA LEU A 6 8.83 36.17 21.25
C LEU A 6 10.11 36.96 20.97
N THR A 7 10.59 36.92 19.73
CA THR A 7 11.44 37.98 19.18
C THR A 7 10.71 38.60 18.00
N VAL A 8 10.19 39.82 18.23
CA VAL A 8 9.63 40.69 17.20
C VAL A 8 10.74 41.59 16.69
N GLU A 9 11.10 41.49 15.42
CA GLU A 9 11.73 42.60 14.70
C GLU A 9 10.91 42.95 13.46
N ARG A 10 10.36 44.17 13.48
CA ARG A 10 9.71 44.84 12.36
C ARG A 10 10.81 45.45 11.48
N ASN A 11 10.77 45.23 10.17
CA ASN A 11 11.33 46.17 9.21
C ASN A 11 10.36 46.36 8.03
N MET A 12 10.04 47.62 7.79
CA MET A 12 9.15 48.11 6.75
C MET A 12 9.91 48.24 5.42
N GLY A 13 9.29 47.78 4.32
CA GLY A 13 9.48 48.34 2.97
C GLY A 13 10.73 47.94 2.18
N GLN A 14 10.67 46.81 1.46
CA GLN A 14 11.31 46.66 0.14
C GLN A 14 10.61 45.59 -0.68
N THR A 15 10.15 45.98 -1.87
CA THR A 15 9.52 45.11 -2.88
C THR A 15 10.52 44.06 -3.36
N ALA A 16 10.23 42.78 -3.11
CA ALA A 16 10.85 41.66 -3.82
C ALA A 16 9.73 40.69 -4.22
N VAL A 17 9.46 40.62 -5.51
CA VAL A 17 8.60 39.60 -6.11
C VAL A 17 9.36 38.27 -6.00
N ARG A 18 8.95 37.40 -5.08
CA ARG A 18 9.41 36.01 -5.02
C ARG A 18 8.22 35.11 -5.39
N THR A 19 8.19 34.72 -6.65
CA THR A 19 7.37 33.60 -7.13
C THR A 19 8.07 32.31 -6.74
N ASP A 20 7.81 31.82 -5.54
CA ASP A 20 8.38 30.56 -5.07
C ASP A 20 7.22 29.57 -4.89
N VAL A 21 6.97 28.87 -6.00
CA VAL A 21 6.41 27.51 -6.21
C VAL A 21 5.83 26.80 -4.97
N PRO A 22 4.63 26.17 -5.05
CA PRO A 22 4.06 25.39 -3.97
C PRO A 22 5.06 24.37 -3.43
N LEU A 23 5.05 24.16 -2.11
CA LEU A 23 5.73 23.07 -1.43
C LEU A 23 5.08 21.73 -1.82
N GLU A 24 5.18 21.34 -3.09
CA GLU A 24 5.10 19.95 -3.49
C GLU A 24 6.33 19.24 -2.94
N HIS A 25 6.15 17.98 -2.53
CA HIS A 25 7.13 17.08 -1.95
C HIS A 25 7.34 17.21 -0.43
N ALA A 26 6.25 17.27 0.32
CA ALA A 26 6.21 16.44 1.53
C ALA A 26 6.38 14.99 1.06
N LYS A 27 7.62 14.51 1.10
CA LYS A 27 7.98 13.11 0.84
C LYS A 27 7.15 12.26 1.78
N THR A 28 6.07 11.68 1.28
CA THR A 28 5.41 10.57 1.97
C THR A 28 6.48 9.50 2.14
N CYS A 29 6.87 9.25 3.39
CA CYS A 29 7.63 8.05 3.72
C CYS A 29 6.88 6.88 3.08
N PRO A 30 7.52 6.02 2.26
CA PRO A 30 6.80 4.99 1.53
C PRO A 30 5.98 4.21 2.55
N GLU A 31 4.67 4.37 2.46
CA GLU A 31 3.77 3.65 3.33
C GLU A 31 4.05 2.19 3.04
N ASN A 32 4.13 1.35 4.08
CA ASN A 32 4.60 -0.03 3.97
C ASN A 32 4.05 -0.79 2.72
N GLN A 33 2.83 -0.47 2.29
CA GLN A 33 2.21 -0.97 1.06
C GLN A 33 3.05 -0.80 -0.23
N ASP A 34 3.84 0.27 -0.38
CA ASP A 34 4.69 0.51 -1.55
C ASP A 34 5.69 -0.63 -1.78
N LEU A 35 6.10 -1.33 -0.71
CA LEU A 35 6.99 -2.50 -0.82
C LEU A 35 6.29 -3.69 -1.48
N LEU A 36 5.02 -3.94 -1.17
CA LEU A 36 4.27 -5.01 -1.82
C LEU A 36 4.00 -4.67 -3.29
N LEU A 37 3.56 -3.43 -3.55
CA LEU A 37 3.24 -2.97 -4.90
C LEU A 37 4.47 -2.96 -5.82
N SER A 38 5.61 -2.45 -5.35
CA SER A 38 6.88 -2.46 -6.10
C SER A 38 7.44 -3.87 -6.35
N ASN A 39 6.98 -4.87 -5.61
CA ASN A 39 7.38 -6.27 -5.77
C ASN A 39 6.23 -7.17 -6.24
N ILE A 40 5.19 -6.60 -6.86
CA ILE A 40 4.02 -7.34 -7.31
C ILE A 40 4.37 -8.50 -8.24
N ASP A 41 5.42 -8.35 -9.07
CA ASP A 41 5.88 -9.38 -10.00
C ASP A 41 6.40 -10.63 -9.29
N LYS A 42 6.90 -10.47 -8.05
CA LYS A 42 7.36 -11.58 -7.21
C LYS A 42 6.20 -12.34 -6.58
N VAL A 43 4.97 -11.81 -6.64
CA VAL A 43 3.81 -12.48 -6.06
C VAL A 43 3.50 -13.76 -6.83
N HIS A 44 3.49 -14.86 -6.09
CA HIS A 44 3.25 -16.20 -6.62
C HIS A 44 2.47 -17.05 -5.60
N THR A 45 2.04 -18.24 -5.98
CA THR A 45 1.53 -19.24 -5.02
C THR A 45 2.06 -20.62 -5.39
N THR A 46 1.85 -21.61 -4.53
CA THR A 46 2.01 -23.02 -4.87
C THR A 46 0.76 -23.55 -5.59
N GLU A 47 0.88 -24.68 -6.30
CA GLU A 47 -0.25 -25.36 -6.96
C GLU A 47 -1.41 -25.64 -5.98
N MET A 48 -1.10 -26.20 -4.81
CA MET A 48 -2.09 -26.42 -3.76
C MET A 48 -2.71 -25.10 -3.23
N GLY A 49 -1.96 -24.01 -3.28
CA GLY A 49 -2.47 -22.68 -2.98
C GLY A 49 -3.44 -22.16 -4.04
N ILE A 50 -3.17 -22.42 -5.32
CA ILE A 50 -4.10 -22.13 -6.43
C ILE A 50 -5.45 -22.78 -6.15
N ASP A 51 -5.47 -24.10 -5.91
CA ASP A 51 -6.71 -24.85 -5.67
C ASP A 51 -7.49 -24.32 -4.46
N ARG A 52 -6.79 -24.04 -3.36
CA ARG A 52 -7.39 -23.46 -2.15
C ARG A 52 -8.03 -22.11 -2.46
N ILE A 53 -7.32 -21.24 -3.17
CA ILE A 53 -7.81 -19.90 -3.49
C ILE A 53 -9.02 -19.98 -4.45
N LYS A 54 -8.96 -20.81 -5.50
CA LYS A 54 -10.10 -21.02 -6.41
C LYS A 54 -11.34 -21.43 -5.65
N LYS A 55 -11.21 -22.41 -4.77
CA LYS A 55 -12.32 -22.92 -3.97
C LYS A 55 -12.89 -21.85 -3.03
N ASN A 56 -12.02 -21.11 -2.35
CA ASN A 56 -12.43 -20.09 -1.38
C ASN A 56 -13.13 -18.88 -2.05
N LEU A 57 -12.70 -18.51 -3.24
CA LEU A 57 -13.24 -17.38 -3.99
C LEU A 57 -14.29 -17.79 -5.03
N LYS A 58 -14.56 -19.09 -5.18
CA LYS A 58 -15.46 -19.65 -6.20
C LYS A 58 -15.10 -19.17 -7.61
N LEU A 59 -13.80 -19.11 -7.90
CA LEU A 59 -13.28 -18.67 -9.19
C LEU A 59 -13.28 -19.83 -10.19
N ASP A 60 -13.72 -19.54 -11.42
CA ASP A 60 -13.62 -20.44 -12.57
C ASP A 60 -12.41 -20.12 -13.48
N THR A 61 -11.56 -19.17 -13.06
CA THR A 61 -10.37 -18.79 -13.83
C THR A 61 -9.19 -19.72 -13.56
N GLU A 62 -8.42 -20.02 -14.61
CA GLU A 62 -7.15 -20.75 -14.47
C GLU A 62 -6.06 -19.87 -13.85
N ASP A 63 -6.10 -18.55 -14.07
CA ASP A 63 -5.04 -17.63 -13.66
C ASP A 63 -5.38 -16.89 -12.35
N VAL A 64 -5.28 -17.65 -11.27
CA VAL A 64 -5.56 -17.16 -9.91
C VAL A 64 -4.54 -16.13 -9.45
N VAL A 65 -3.27 -16.29 -9.84
CA VAL A 65 -2.20 -15.37 -9.43
C VAL A 65 -2.48 -14.01 -10.04
N GLU A 66 -2.76 -13.95 -11.33
CA GLU A 66 -3.06 -12.70 -12.02
C GLU A 66 -4.34 -12.06 -11.48
N TYR A 67 -5.36 -12.84 -11.17
CA TYR A 67 -6.57 -12.35 -10.49
C TYR A 67 -6.22 -11.65 -9.16
N CYS A 68 -5.41 -12.30 -8.31
CA CYS A 68 -4.99 -11.72 -7.04
C CYS A 68 -4.12 -10.48 -7.24
N LYS A 69 -3.19 -10.48 -8.20
CA LYS A 69 -2.35 -9.30 -8.50
C LYS A 69 -3.19 -8.11 -8.89
N LYS A 70 -4.18 -8.28 -9.77
CA LYS A 70 -5.11 -7.22 -10.17
C LYS A 70 -5.87 -6.65 -8.97
N LYS A 71 -6.34 -7.51 -8.06
CA LYS A 71 -7.02 -7.07 -6.83
C LYS A 71 -6.10 -6.33 -5.86
N ILE A 72 -4.82 -6.69 -5.80
CA ILE A 72 -3.82 -5.99 -4.97
C ILE A 72 -3.42 -4.64 -5.57
N LEU A 73 -3.34 -4.54 -6.90
CA LEU A 73 -2.99 -3.32 -7.62
C LEU A 73 -4.13 -2.29 -7.71
N ASP A 74 -5.34 -2.71 -7.33
CA ASP A 74 -6.50 -1.84 -7.35
C ASP A 74 -6.35 -0.71 -6.31
N PRO A 75 -6.56 0.57 -6.68
CA PRO A 75 -6.46 1.69 -5.75
C PRO A 75 -7.44 1.62 -4.57
N GLU A 76 -8.55 0.89 -4.71
CA GLU A 76 -9.51 0.67 -3.62
C GLU A 76 -9.06 -0.44 -2.66
N CYS A 77 -7.96 -1.13 -2.97
CA CYS A 77 -7.41 -2.17 -2.11
C CYS A 77 -6.76 -1.59 -0.87
N ASN A 78 -7.29 -1.93 0.30
CA ASN A 78 -6.67 -1.58 1.57
C ASN A 78 -5.53 -2.57 1.88
N ILE A 79 -4.29 -2.10 1.83
CA ILE A 79 -3.09 -2.91 2.06
C ILE A 79 -2.46 -2.56 3.40
N TYR A 80 -2.27 -3.56 4.25
CA TYR A 80 -1.60 -3.39 5.53
C TYR A 80 -0.76 -4.62 5.90
N LYS A 81 0.25 -4.41 6.74
CA LYS A 81 1.12 -5.49 7.22
C LYS A 81 0.81 -5.81 8.67
N GLN A 82 0.71 -7.09 8.99
CA GLN A 82 0.65 -7.56 10.37
C GLN A 82 1.60 -8.76 10.54
N GLY A 83 2.65 -8.55 11.33
CA GLY A 83 3.73 -9.53 11.50
C GLY A 83 4.42 -9.87 10.18
N LYS A 84 4.43 -11.16 9.83
CA LYS A 84 5.08 -11.69 8.62
C LYS A 84 4.23 -11.62 7.35
N ASN A 85 2.98 -11.15 7.43
CA ASN A 85 2.04 -11.18 6.31
C ASN A 85 1.55 -9.78 5.94
N TRP A 86 1.37 -9.57 4.65
CA TRP A 86 0.51 -8.55 4.08
C TRP A 86 -0.92 -9.05 4.02
N TYR A 87 -1.84 -8.13 4.24
CA TYR A 87 -3.27 -8.30 4.06
C TYR A 87 -3.76 -7.25 3.08
N CYS A 88 -4.47 -7.69 2.06
CA CYS A 88 -5.02 -6.85 1.01
C CYS A 88 -6.52 -7.09 0.98
N GLU A 89 -7.32 -6.05 1.21
CA GLU A 89 -8.77 -6.16 1.35
C GLU A 89 -9.48 -5.29 0.31
N ILE A 90 -10.34 -5.90 -0.50
CA ILE A 90 -11.11 -5.25 -1.58
C ILE A 90 -12.37 -6.07 -1.88
N ASP A 91 -13.52 -5.46 -2.13
CA ASP A 91 -14.76 -6.15 -2.55
C ASP A 91 -15.13 -7.39 -1.71
N ASN A 92 -15.07 -7.27 -0.38
CA ASN A 92 -15.23 -8.39 0.57
C ASN A 92 -14.22 -9.53 0.41
N ILE A 93 -13.19 -9.41 -0.41
CA ILE A 93 -12.11 -10.38 -0.52
C ILE A 93 -10.97 -9.95 0.39
N ARG A 94 -10.40 -10.91 1.11
CA ARG A 94 -9.15 -10.74 1.86
C ARG A 94 -8.09 -11.66 1.29
N ILE A 95 -7.04 -11.06 0.73
CA ILE A 95 -5.84 -11.74 0.23
C ILE A 95 -4.75 -11.62 1.29
N THR A 96 -4.10 -12.72 1.64
CA THR A 96 -2.97 -12.76 2.57
C THR A 96 -1.72 -13.19 1.83
N VAL A 97 -0.69 -12.35 1.84
CA VAL A 97 0.58 -12.58 1.15
C VAL A 97 1.71 -12.62 2.16
N ASN A 98 2.62 -13.57 2.07
CA ASN A 98 3.82 -13.57 2.90
C ASN A 98 4.70 -12.36 2.54
N SER A 99 5.17 -11.61 3.53
CA SER A 99 5.94 -10.38 3.29
C SER A 99 7.39 -10.59 2.87
N TYR A 100 7.93 -11.80 3.04
CA TYR A 100 9.29 -12.14 2.65
C TYR A 100 9.32 -12.87 1.31
N SER A 101 8.54 -13.94 1.18
CA SER A 101 8.52 -14.78 -0.02
C SER A 101 7.54 -14.32 -1.09
N TYR A 102 6.71 -13.30 -0.81
CA TYR A 102 5.63 -12.84 -1.70
C TYR A 102 4.65 -13.96 -2.10
N THR A 103 4.60 -15.05 -1.33
CA THR A 103 3.69 -16.16 -1.61
C THR A 103 2.29 -15.82 -1.12
N ILE A 104 1.28 -15.92 -1.98
CA ILE A 104 -0.14 -15.83 -1.59
C ILE A 104 -0.45 -17.05 -0.72
N ILE A 105 -0.67 -16.81 0.57
CA ILE A 105 -0.99 -17.86 1.54
C ILE A 105 -2.46 -18.23 1.41
N THR A 106 -3.35 -17.26 1.27
CA THR A 106 -4.77 -17.53 1.07
C THR A 106 -5.46 -16.31 0.49
N ALA A 107 -6.60 -16.54 -0.16
CA ALA A 107 -7.60 -15.51 -0.42
C ALA A 107 -8.97 -16.11 -0.17
N HIS A 108 -9.88 -15.32 0.41
CA HIS A 108 -11.24 -15.75 0.74
C HIS A 108 -12.17 -14.55 0.80
N MET A 109 -13.46 -14.79 0.66
CA MET A 109 -14.48 -13.80 0.99
C MET A 109 -14.54 -13.65 2.52
N LYS A 110 -14.68 -12.44 3.02
CA LYS A 110 -14.94 -12.12 4.43
C LYS A 110 -16.28 -12.67 4.89
#